data_AF-A0A662FBQ2-F1
#
_entry.id   AF-A0A662FBQ2-F1
#
_cell.length_a   1.000
_cell.length_b   1.000
_cell.length_c   1.000
_cell.angle_alpha   90.00
_cell.angle_beta   90.00
_cell.angle_gamma   90.00
#
_symmetry.space_group_name_H-M   'P 1'
#
loop_
_entity.id
_entity.type
_entity.pdbx_description
1 polymer ?
#
loop_
_entity_poly.entity_id
_entity_poly.type
_entity_poly.pdbx_seq_one_letter_code
_entity_poly.pdbx_strand_id
1 'polypeptide(L)'
;MREDVFKISKDEARARALVCLARDRFEFVKSMSHKRAYKIVEECYEIIKELLTALMYLDGFKTLSHLALLEYFSNNYNVLDKKQLKLIDKLRKFRNSIVYYGEQVKQEFLVNYMEEIEGIIKALFDLVEERIHD
;
A
#
# COMPACT_ATOMS: atom_id res chain seq x y z
N MET A 1 15.02 -11.24 -10.74
CA MET A 1 13.65 -10.68 -10.80
C MET A 1 12.69 -11.88 -10.75
N ARG A 2 11.68 -11.87 -9.88
CA ARG A 2 10.73 -13.00 -9.82
C ARG A 2 10.03 -13.21 -11.17
N GLU A 3 9.57 -14.43 -11.42
CA GLU A 3 8.84 -14.79 -12.64
C GLU A 3 7.48 -14.07 -12.78
N ASP A 4 6.92 -13.55 -11.68
CA ASP A 4 5.63 -12.85 -11.63
C ASP A 4 5.75 -11.32 -11.69
N VAL A 5 6.91 -10.78 -12.12
CA VAL A 5 7.12 -9.35 -12.41
C VAL A 5 7.32 -9.15 -13.91
N PHE A 6 6.45 -8.35 -14.52
CA PHE A 6 6.40 -8.16 -15.96
C PHE A 6 6.86 -6.76 -16.34
N LYS A 7 7.75 -6.66 -17.33
CA LYS A 7 8.12 -5.38 -17.95
C LYS A 7 7.01 -4.90 -18.88
N ILE A 8 6.71 -3.61 -18.82
CA ILE A 8 5.73 -2.91 -19.64
C ILE A 8 6.30 -1.54 -20.06
N SER A 9 5.56 -0.81 -20.90
CA SER A 9 5.81 0.64 -21.05
C SER A 9 5.41 1.35 -19.76
N LYS A 10 6.11 2.43 -19.43
CA LYS A 10 5.69 3.33 -18.35
C LYS A 10 4.26 3.80 -18.60
N ASP A 11 3.45 3.84 -17.54
CA ASP A 11 2.04 4.24 -17.62
C ASP A 11 1.72 5.24 -16.51
N GLU A 12 2.12 6.49 -16.74
CA GLU A 12 1.88 7.58 -15.80
C GLU A 12 0.39 7.90 -15.62
N ALA A 13 -0.43 7.71 -16.66
CA ALA A 13 -1.87 7.94 -16.56
C ALA A 13 -2.49 6.95 -15.57
N ARG A 14 -2.08 5.68 -15.63
CA ARG A 14 -2.49 4.66 -14.66
C ARG A 14 -1.95 4.96 -13.26
N ALA A 15 -0.69 5.37 -13.14
CA ALA A 15 -0.10 5.75 -11.86
C ALA A 15 -0.88 6.90 -11.21
N ARG A 16 -1.15 7.99 -11.94
CA ARG A 16 -1.96 9.13 -11.47
C ARG A 16 -3.36 8.71 -11.04
N ALA A 17 -4.03 7.84 -11.80
CA ALA A 17 -5.34 7.33 -11.44
C ALA A 17 -5.34 6.53 -10.11
N LEU A 18 -4.30 5.72 -9.88
CA LEU A 18 -4.12 4.98 -8.63
C LEU A 18 -3.85 5.92 -7.44
N VAL A 19 -3.06 6.96 -7.63
CA VAL A 19 -2.80 7.97 -6.59
C VAL A 19 -4.07 8.70 -6.20
N CYS A 20 -4.90 9.11 -7.18
CA CYS A 20 -6.19 9.74 -6.89
C CYS A 20 -7.10 8.81 -6.07
N LEU A 21 -7.20 7.54 -6.45
CA LEU A 21 -7.98 6.55 -5.71
C LEU A 21 -7.46 6.37 -4.27
N ALA A 22 -6.13 6.30 -4.11
CA ALA A 22 -5.48 6.18 -2.81
C ALA A 22 -5.77 7.39 -1.91
N ARG A 23 -5.80 8.61 -2.47
CA ARG A 23 -6.16 9.84 -1.74
C ARG A 23 -7.61 9.81 -1.26
N ASP A 24 -8.55 9.45 -2.14
CA ASP A 24 -9.97 9.36 -1.80
C ASP A 24 -10.20 8.35 -0.67
N ARG A 25 -9.54 7.18 -0.73
CA ARG A 25 -9.57 6.18 0.34
C ARG A 25 -8.96 6.69 1.63
N PHE A 26 -7.84 7.41 1.57
CA PHE A 26 -7.17 7.92 2.76
C PHE A 26 -8.05 8.94 3.51
N GLU A 27 -8.71 9.85 2.79
CA GLU A 27 -9.68 10.78 3.38
C GLU A 27 -10.89 10.03 3.94
N PHE A 28 -11.38 8.99 3.24
CA PHE A 28 -12.45 8.15 3.77
C PHE A 28 -12.05 7.48 5.09
N VAL A 29 -10.85 6.89 5.18
CA VAL A 29 -10.34 6.24 6.40
C VAL A 29 -10.33 7.18 7.60
N LYS A 30 -9.89 8.43 7.42
CA LYS A 30 -9.88 9.44 8.50
C LYS A 30 -11.27 9.74 9.06
N SER A 31 -12.31 9.59 8.23
CA SER A 31 -13.70 9.79 8.65
C SER A 31 -14.33 8.57 9.34
N MET A 32 -13.66 7.41 9.33
CA MET A 32 -14.23 6.16 9.84
C MET A 32 -14.22 6.06 11.37
N SER A 33 -15.26 5.43 11.91
CA SER A 33 -15.26 5.03 13.31
C SER A 33 -14.30 3.87 13.56
N HIS A 34 -13.46 4.00 14.60
CA HIS A 34 -12.59 2.95 15.14
C HIS A 34 -13.31 1.64 15.50
N LYS A 35 -14.65 1.65 15.60
CA LYS A 35 -15.48 0.44 15.76
C LYS A 35 -15.35 -0.54 14.59
N ARG A 36 -14.89 -0.09 13.42
CA ARG A 36 -14.69 -0.91 12.22
C ARG A 36 -13.20 -1.16 11.95
N ALA A 37 -12.50 -1.68 12.96
CA ALA A 37 -11.05 -1.82 12.90
C ALA A 37 -10.56 -2.67 11.71
N TYR A 38 -11.23 -3.78 11.42
CA TYR A 38 -10.93 -4.61 10.25
C TYR A 38 -10.99 -3.81 8.94
N LYS A 39 -12.00 -2.94 8.78
CA LYS A 39 -12.19 -2.16 7.57
C LYS A 39 -11.12 -1.08 7.41
N ILE A 40 -10.74 -0.42 8.50
CA ILE A 40 -9.62 0.54 8.49
C ILE A 40 -8.33 -0.18 8.07
N VAL A 41 -8.04 -1.36 8.63
CA VAL A 41 -6.85 -2.14 8.25
C VAL A 41 -6.85 -2.54 6.78
N GLU A 42 -8.01 -2.99 6.27
CA GLU A 42 -8.19 -3.32 4.86
C GLU A 42 -7.92 -2.11 3.96
N GLU A 43 -8.55 -0.97 4.25
CA GLU A 43 -8.38 0.26 3.46
C GLU A 43 -6.94 0.78 3.51
N CYS A 44 -6.28 0.78 4.68
CA CYS A 44 -4.88 1.16 4.78
C CYS A 44 -3.97 0.30 3.90
N TYR A 45 -4.22 -1.02 3.85
CA TYR A 45 -3.46 -1.89 2.96
C TYR A 45 -3.75 -1.62 1.48
N GLU A 46 -5.02 -1.37 1.11
CA GLU A 46 -5.39 -1.05 -0.27
C GLU A 46 -4.73 0.26 -0.74
N ILE A 47 -4.70 1.30 0.10
CA ILE A 47 -3.99 2.56 -0.15
C ILE A 47 -2.50 2.29 -0.43
N ILE A 48 -1.82 1.56 0.47
CA ILE A 48 -0.40 1.23 0.31
C ILE A 48 -0.18 0.45 -0.99
N LYS A 49 -1.01 -0.55 -1.26
CA LYS A 49 -0.92 -1.36 -2.48
C LYS A 49 -1.09 -0.51 -3.74
N GLU A 50 -2.05 0.42 -3.76
CA GLU A 50 -2.29 1.33 -4.89
C GLU A 50 -1.06 2.22 -5.14
N LEU A 51 -0.44 2.76 -4.09
CA LEU A 51 0.77 3.59 -4.18
C LEU A 51 1.98 2.78 -4.67
N LEU A 52 2.22 1.59 -4.11
CA LEU A 52 3.29 0.71 -4.57
C LEU A 52 3.09 0.31 -6.04
N THR A 53 1.84 0.06 -6.43
CA THR A 53 1.49 -0.27 -7.82
C THR A 53 1.74 0.91 -8.74
N ALA A 54 1.42 2.14 -8.31
CA ALA A 54 1.70 3.36 -9.05
C ALA A 54 3.21 3.53 -9.33
N LEU A 55 4.07 3.35 -8.32
CA LEU A 55 5.53 3.35 -8.49
C LEU A 55 5.98 2.34 -9.55
N MET A 56 5.45 1.12 -9.47
CA MET A 56 5.81 0.07 -10.42
C MET A 56 5.42 0.43 -11.87
N TYR A 57 4.26 1.07 -12.07
CA TYR A 57 3.85 1.58 -13.38
C TYR A 57 4.74 2.72 -13.88
N LEU A 58 5.21 3.62 -12.99
CA LEU A 58 6.16 4.68 -13.32
C LEU A 58 7.54 4.13 -13.71
N ASP A 59 7.89 2.96 -13.18
CA ASP A 59 9.13 2.25 -13.53
C ASP A 59 9.01 1.40 -14.80
N GLY A 60 7.79 1.24 -15.34
CA GLY A 60 7.55 0.38 -16.50
C GLY A 60 7.48 -1.11 -16.14
N PHE A 61 6.91 -1.44 -14.98
CA PHE A 61 6.68 -2.81 -14.53
C PHE A 61 5.26 -2.99 -14.00
N LYS A 62 4.81 -4.25 -13.92
CA LYS A 62 3.59 -4.62 -13.21
C LYS A 62 3.69 -6.02 -12.61
N THR A 63 2.85 -6.30 -11.63
CA THR A 63 2.64 -7.63 -11.08
C THR A 63 1.19 -7.79 -10.62
N LEU A 64 0.72 -9.04 -10.54
CA LEU A 64 -0.54 -9.40 -9.89
C LEU A 64 -0.32 -9.92 -8.46
N SER A 65 0.93 -10.15 -8.08
CA SER A 65 1.32 -10.73 -6.80
C SER A 65 1.64 -9.62 -5.81
N HIS A 66 0.83 -9.52 -4.76
CA HIS A 66 1.06 -8.55 -3.69
C HIS A 66 2.42 -8.76 -3.00
N LEU A 67 2.89 -10.00 -2.93
CA LEU A 67 4.21 -10.31 -2.37
C LEU A 67 5.32 -9.82 -3.31
N ALA A 68 5.20 -10.09 -4.61
CA ALA A 68 6.15 -9.59 -5.61
C ALA A 68 6.18 -8.06 -5.67
N LEU A 69 5.03 -7.40 -5.45
CA LEU A 69 4.92 -5.95 -5.39
C LEU A 69 5.75 -5.38 -4.24
N LEU A 70 5.59 -5.94 -3.03
CA LEU A 70 6.35 -5.51 -1.86
C LEU A 70 7.84 -5.79 -2.00
N GLU A 71 8.21 -6.96 -2.52
CA GLU A 71 9.60 -7.32 -2.79
C GLU A 71 10.23 -6.38 -3.84
N TYR A 72 9.50 -6.09 -4.94
CA TYR A 72 9.93 -5.13 -5.94
C TYR A 72 10.20 -3.77 -5.31
N PHE A 73 9.25 -3.24 -4.54
CA PHE A 73 9.43 -1.96 -3.84
C PHE A 73 10.68 -1.97 -2.95
N SER A 74 10.83 -2.97 -2.09
CA SER A 74 11.96 -3.05 -1.15
C SER A 74 13.34 -3.14 -1.81
N ASN A 75 13.41 -3.60 -3.06
CA ASN A 75 14.66 -3.73 -3.80
C ASN A 75 15.02 -2.46 -4.59
N ASN A 76 14.04 -1.62 -4.92
CA ASN A 76 14.22 -0.45 -5.78
C ASN A 76 14.09 0.89 -5.02
N TYR A 77 13.48 0.88 -3.84
CA TYR A 77 13.22 2.08 -3.03
C TYR A 77 13.72 1.88 -1.60
N ASN A 78 14.31 2.93 -1.03
CA ASN A 78 14.91 2.93 0.31
C ASN A 78 14.23 3.90 1.29
N VAL A 79 13.04 4.42 0.95
CA VAL A 79 12.30 5.39 1.78
C VAL A 79 11.72 4.76 3.05
N LEU A 80 11.50 3.43 3.07
CA LEU A 80 10.97 2.70 4.23
C LEU A 80 12.01 1.78 4.84
N ASP A 81 11.98 1.67 6.17
CA ASP A 81 12.85 0.76 6.91
C ASP A 81 12.33 -0.69 6.94
N LYS A 82 13.15 -1.61 7.48
CA LYS A 82 12.80 -3.03 7.57
C LYS A 82 11.59 -3.30 8.47
N LYS A 83 11.33 -2.48 9.49
CA LYS A 83 10.16 -2.64 10.37
C LYS A 83 8.89 -2.23 9.65
N GLN A 84 8.94 -1.13 8.90
CA GLN A 84 7.86 -0.63 8.06
C GLN A 84 7.50 -1.64 6.97
N LEU A 85 8.48 -2.19 6.27
CA LEU A 85 8.25 -3.25 5.27
C LEU A 85 7.58 -4.49 5.89
N LYS A 86 7.99 -4.90 7.10
CA LYS A 86 7.34 -5.99 7.83
C LYS A 86 5.91 -5.64 8.24
N LEU A 87 5.64 -4.39 8.60
CA LEU A 87 4.30 -3.93 8.93
C LEU A 87 3.39 -3.98 7.69
N ILE A 88 3.87 -3.56 6.52
CA ILE A 88 3.13 -3.70 5.25
C ILE A 88 2.81 -5.17 4.96
N ASP A 89 3.77 -6.08 5.12
CA ASP A 89 3.52 -7.52 4.92
C ASP A 89 2.49 -8.08 5.93
N LYS A 90 2.50 -7.56 7.16
CA LYS A 90 1.49 -7.92 8.18
C LYS A 90 0.10 -7.42 7.79
N LEU A 91 -0.01 -6.18 7.30
CA LEU A 91 -1.27 -5.63 6.77
C LEU A 91 -1.79 -6.45 5.58
N ARG A 92 -0.91 -6.88 4.66
CA ARG A 92 -1.25 -7.77 3.54
C ARG A 92 -1.90 -9.06 4.04
N LYS A 93 -1.30 -9.68 5.05
CA LYS A 93 -1.81 -10.91 5.69
C LYS A 93 -3.17 -10.66 6.34
N PHE A 94 -3.34 -9.57 7.09
CA PHE A 94 -4.63 -9.22 7.67
C PHE A 94 -5.71 -8.98 6.61
N ARG A 95 -5.41 -8.21 5.56
CA ARG A 95 -6.36 -7.98 4.47
C ARG A 95 -6.78 -9.29 3.82
N ASN A 96 -5.85 -10.21 3.57
CA ASN A 96 -6.19 -11.53 3.06
C ASN A 96 -7.08 -12.30 4.03
N SER A 97 -6.76 -12.31 5.33
CA SER A 97 -7.60 -12.98 6.33
C SER A 97 -9.01 -12.39 6.42
N ILE A 98 -9.14 -11.06 6.38
CA ILE A 98 -10.44 -10.37 6.39
C ILE A 98 -11.25 -10.77 5.15
N VAL A 99 -10.66 -10.66 3.96
CA VAL A 99 -11.35 -10.87 2.68
C VAL A 99 -11.75 -12.34 2.47
N TYR A 100 -10.89 -13.28 2.83
CA TYR A 100 -11.12 -14.71 2.55
C TYR A 100 -11.78 -15.48 3.70
N TYR A 101 -11.55 -15.06 4.95
CA TYR A 101 -12.02 -15.79 6.14
C TYR A 101 -12.95 -14.97 7.03
N GLY A 102 -13.18 -13.68 6.73
CA GLY A 102 -14.04 -12.82 7.53
C GLY A 102 -13.48 -12.52 8.93
N GLU A 103 -12.17 -12.69 9.12
CA GLU A 103 -11.53 -12.50 10.43
C GLU A 103 -11.63 -11.06 10.91
N GLN A 104 -11.84 -10.88 12.21
CA GLN A 104 -11.83 -9.56 12.82
C GLN A 104 -10.43 -9.17 13.30
N VAL A 105 -10.06 -7.93 13.02
CA VAL A 105 -8.83 -7.34 13.59
C VAL A 105 -9.17 -6.70 14.94
N LYS A 106 -8.38 -7.03 15.96
CA LYS A 106 -8.50 -6.41 17.29
C LYS A 106 -8.24 -4.91 17.19
N GLN A 107 -9.05 -4.10 17.86
CA GLN A 107 -8.85 -2.65 17.95
C GLN A 107 -7.45 -2.27 18.48
N GLU A 108 -6.91 -3.07 19.38
CA GLU A 108 -5.54 -2.93 19.90
C GLU A 108 -4.48 -2.87 18.78
N PHE A 109 -4.68 -3.57 17.66
CA PHE A 109 -3.75 -3.49 16.55
C PHE A 109 -3.74 -2.07 15.95
N LEU A 110 -4.90 -1.46 15.72
CA LEU A 110 -4.94 -0.10 15.23
C LEU A 110 -4.33 0.87 16.23
N VAL A 111 -4.67 0.77 17.51
CA VAL A 111 -4.11 1.67 18.54
C VAL A 111 -2.58 1.63 18.56
N ASN A 112 -1.98 0.46 18.38
CA ASN A 112 -0.53 0.28 18.46
C ASN A 112 0.23 0.64 17.17
N TYR A 113 -0.43 0.64 16.02
CA TYR A 113 0.25 0.74 14.72
C TYR A 113 -0.29 1.84 13.79
N MET A 114 -1.43 2.48 14.10
CA MET A 114 -2.06 3.44 13.18
C MET A 114 -1.13 4.62 12.84
N GLU A 115 -0.43 5.19 13.82
CA GLU A 115 0.51 6.29 13.59
C GLU A 115 1.62 5.89 12.60
N GLU A 116 2.20 4.70 12.78
CA GLU A 116 3.22 4.16 11.87
C GLU A 116 2.65 3.89 10.47
N ILE A 117 1.42 3.36 10.39
CA ILE A 117 0.73 3.11 9.11
C ILE A 117 0.49 4.42 8.37
N GLU A 118 0.03 5.46 9.05
CA GLU A 118 -0.14 6.79 8.45
C GLU A 118 1.20 7.39 8.01
N GLY A 119 2.26 7.21 8.79
CA GLY A 119 3.61 7.63 8.42
C GLY A 119 4.09 6.95 7.13
N ILE A 120 3.89 5.64 7.01
CA ILE A 120 4.18 4.87 5.78
C ILE A 120 3.38 5.42 4.60
N ILE A 121 2.07 5.63 4.76
CA ILE A 121 1.20 6.12 3.68
C ILE A 121 1.66 7.50 3.20
N LYS A 122 1.97 8.42 4.13
CA LYS A 122 2.47 9.77 3.80
C LYS A 122 3.80 9.69 3.03
N ALA A 123 4.76 8.92 3.52
CA ALA A 123 6.05 8.74 2.84
C ALA A 123 5.90 8.15 1.43
N LEU A 124 4.93 7.26 1.22
CA LEU A 124 4.62 6.70 -0.11
C LEU A 124 3.92 7.72 -1.02
N PHE A 125 3.05 8.58 -0.50
CA PHE A 125 2.48 9.69 -1.27
C PHE A 125 3.57 10.63 -1.74
N ASP A 126 4.42 11.11 -0.83
CA ASP A 126 5.51 12.04 -1.14
C ASP A 126 6.41 11.46 -2.24
N LEU A 127 6.83 10.20 -2.10
CA LEU A 127 7.65 9.51 -3.08
C LEU A 127 6.97 9.39 -4.46
N VAL A 128 5.68 9.02 -4.51
CA VAL A 128 4.99 8.89 -5.80
C VAL A 128 4.80 10.25 -6.47
N GLU A 129 4.52 11.30 -5.69
CA GLU A 129 4.36 12.66 -6.20
C GLU A 129 5.67 13.20 -6.79
N GLU A 130 6.80 13.02 -6.10
CA GLU A 130 8.14 13.31 -6.65
C GLU A 130 8.35 12.62 -8.01
N ARG A 131 8.03 11.32 -8.09
CA ARG A 131 8.20 10.52 -9.31
C ARG A 131 7.26 10.87 -10.46
N ILE A 132 6.14 11.53 -10.20
CA ILE A 132 5.20 11.98 -11.24
C ILE A 132 5.63 13.33 -11.82
N HIS A 133 6.41 14.12 -11.07
CA HIS A 133 6.89 15.43 -11.47
C HIS A 133 8.31 15.43 -12.06
N ASP A 134 9.05 14.33 -11.91
CA ASP A 134 10.33 14.03 -12.58
C ASP A 134 10.18 13.69 -14.07
#